data_AF-A0A5P9XL47-F1
#
_entry.id   AF-A0A5P9XL47-F1
#
_cell.length_a   1.000
_cell.length_b   1.000
_cell.length_c   1.000
_cell.angle_alpha   90.00
_cell.angle_beta   90.00
_cell.angle_gamma   90.00
#
_symmetry.space_group_name_H-M   'P 1'
#
loop_
_entity.id
_entity.type
_entity.pdbx_description
1 polymer ?
#
loop_
_entity_poly.entity_id
_entity_poly.type
_entity_poly.pdbx_seq_one_letter_code
_entity_poly.pdbx_strand_id
1 'polypeptide(L)'
;MNHTNPTPFRFAPLRRASFRLSVTQAGQLPPDDGAEVAIAGRSNVGKSSTLNMLTERRALARVSRTPGRTQAINVFDLDPGQRLIDLPGYGYAKVPEALRRSWGPLLEQYLRRRSSLRALILVMDIRHPYGPHDADLIGFAAGCGRPVHVLLNKADKLSRGAALQEMARLRRMPELQGVAMQLFSAQTGQGLDELHQLIAGWLAPGEQKETPTSAGVNNEPSKGGEDS
;
A
#
# COMPACT_ATOMS: atom_id res chain seq x y z
N MET A 1 16.27 -16.53 34.33
CA MET A 1 15.15 -15.79 33.72
C MET A 1 15.21 -16.01 32.21
N ASN A 2 14.40 -16.93 31.68
CA ASN A 2 14.34 -17.21 30.25
C ASN A 2 13.80 -15.97 29.54
N HIS A 3 14.67 -15.22 28.89
CA HIS A 3 14.28 -14.17 27.96
C HIS A 3 13.79 -14.86 26.69
N THR A 4 12.53 -15.29 26.68
CA THR A 4 11.86 -15.62 25.42
C THR A 4 11.73 -14.31 24.64
N ASN A 5 12.67 -14.06 23.74
CA ASN A 5 12.50 -13.03 22.72
C ASN A 5 11.14 -13.30 22.04
N PRO A 6 10.26 -12.30 21.95
CA PRO A 6 8.97 -12.48 21.29
C PRO A 6 9.22 -12.98 19.87
N THR A 7 8.48 -14.01 19.46
CA THR A 7 8.55 -14.52 18.10
C THR A 7 8.15 -13.38 17.14
N PRO A 8 8.96 -13.08 16.12
CA PRO A 8 8.68 -11.97 15.23
C PRO A 8 7.37 -12.21 14.47
N PHE A 9 6.52 -11.19 14.39
CA PHE A 9 5.25 -11.31 13.65
C PHE A 9 5.52 -11.25 12.15
N ARG A 10 5.13 -12.31 11.43
CA ARG A 10 5.25 -12.38 9.97
C ARG A 10 3.91 -12.75 9.35
N PHE A 11 3.32 -11.80 8.65
CA PHE A 11 2.11 -12.03 7.88
C PHE A 11 2.40 -12.95 6.69
N ALA A 12 1.99 -14.21 6.81
CA ALA A 12 2.32 -15.29 5.87
C ALA A 12 1.99 -15.01 4.38
N PRO A 13 0.87 -14.34 4.03
CA PRO A 13 0.53 -14.08 2.63
C PRO A 13 1.58 -13.28 1.87
N LEU A 14 2.28 -12.35 2.53
CA LEU A 14 3.35 -11.56 1.89
C LEU A 14 4.50 -12.43 1.37
N ARG A 15 4.82 -13.54 2.03
CA ARG A 15 5.86 -14.48 1.56
C ARG A 15 5.40 -15.29 0.35
N ARG A 16 4.09 -15.43 0.15
CA ARG A 16 3.49 -16.12 -1.01
C ARG A 16 3.38 -15.22 -2.24
N ALA A 17 3.61 -13.92 -2.08
CA ALA A 17 3.52 -12.90 -3.13
C ALA A 17 4.07 -13.37 -4.49
N SER A 18 3.23 -13.43 -5.51
CA SER A 18 3.60 -13.82 -6.87
C SER A 18 3.31 -12.68 -7.84
N PHE A 19 4.18 -12.47 -8.82
CA PHE A 19 3.93 -11.47 -9.85
C PHE A 19 2.75 -11.91 -10.71
N ARG A 20 1.75 -11.04 -10.84
CA ARG A 20 0.57 -11.29 -11.67
C ARG A 20 0.71 -10.61 -13.03
N LEU A 21 0.86 -9.28 -13.04
CA LEU A 21 1.01 -8.49 -14.26
C LEU A 21 1.62 -7.12 -13.99
N SER A 22 1.99 -6.43 -15.07
CA SER A 22 2.48 -5.05 -15.07
C SER A 22 1.66 -4.25 -16.06
N VAL A 23 1.10 -3.11 -15.64
CA VAL A 23 0.17 -2.31 -16.44
C VAL A 23 0.60 -0.86 -16.59
N THR A 24 0.38 -0.29 -17.76
CA THR A 24 0.63 1.14 -18.05
C THR A 24 -0.67 1.93 -18.17
N GLN A 25 -1.83 1.26 -18.10
CA GLN A 25 -3.15 1.87 -18.19
C GLN A 25 -4.08 1.26 -17.14
N ALA A 26 -4.94 2.06 -16.53
CA ALA A 26 -5.80 1.62 -15.43
C ALA A 26 -6.80 0.54 -15.86
N GLY A 27 -7.27 0.57 -17.11
CA GLY A 27 -8.19 -0.43 -17.67
C GLY A 27 -7.57 -1.84 -17.82
N GLN A 28 -6.25 -1.97 -17.68
CA GLN A 28 -5.57 -3.27 -17.70
C GLN A 28 -5.46 -3.91 -16.30
N LEU A 29 -5.85 -3.18 -15.25
CA LEU A 29 -5.84 -3.73 -13.88
C LEU A 29 -6.81 -4.92 -13.77
N PRO A 30 -6.53 -5.88 -12.88
CA PRO A 30 -7.50 -6.92 -12.55
C PRO A 30 -8.84 -6.34 -12.09
N PRO A 31 -9.90 -7.17 -12.03
CA PRO A 31 -11.15 -6.79 -11.39
C PRO A 31 -10.93 -6.07 -10.05
N ASP A 32 -11.73 -5.03 -9.81
CA ASP A 32 -11.63 -4.21 -8.61
C ASP A 32 -12.39 -4.88 -7.45
N ASP A 33 -11.84 -5.96 -6.93
CA ASP A 33 -12.41 -6.77 -5.85
C ASP A 33 -11.42 -6.97 -4.68
N GLY A 34 -11.91 -7.38 -3.50
CA GLY A 34 -11.04 -7.73 -2.38
C GLY A 34 -10.31 -6.55 -1.72
N ALA A 35 -9.01 -6.72 -1.48
CA ALA A 35 -8.18 -5.77 -0.74
C ALA A 35 -6.78 -5.60 -1.35
N GLU A 36 -6.37 -4.35 -1.53
CA GLU A 36 -5.07 -3.96 -2.07
C GLU A 36 -4.35 -3.01 -1.11
N VAL A 37 -3.05 -3.24 -0.91
CA VAL A 37 -2.14 -2.26 -0.32
C VAL A 37 -1.18 -1.80 -1.39
N ALA A 38 -1.07 -0.49 -1.60
CA ALA A 38 -0.16 0.09 -2.57
C ALA A 38 1.12 0.59 -1.90
N ILE A 39 2.25 0.47 -2.59
CA ILE A 39 3.54 1.05 -2.17
C ILE A 39 3.98 2.05 -3.23
N ALA A 40 4.25 3.29 -2.80
CA ALA A 40 4.82 4.35 -3.61
C ALA A 40 6.09 4.91 -2.97
N GLY A 41 6.83 5.71 -3.73
CA GLY A 41 7.99 6.44 -3.25
C GLY A 41 8.82 6.99 -4.39
N ARG A 42 9.64 8.02 -4.11
CA ARG A 42 10.56 8.57 -5.11
C ARG A 42 11.52 7.51 -5.64
N SER A 43 12.03 7.71 -6.86
CA SER A 43 13.14 6.90 -7.35
C SER A 43 14.30 6.88 -6.34
N ASN A 44 14.90 5.70 -6.10
CA ASN A 44 16.04 5.47 -5.20
C ASN A 44 15.80 5.62 -3.68
N VAL A 45 14.55 5.80 -3.21
CA VAL A 45 14.23 5.76 -1.76
C VAL A 45 14.27 4.34 -1.18
N GLY A 46 14.32 3.32 -2.03
CA GLY A 46 14.41 1.91 -1.62
C GLY A 46 13.08 1.15 -1.64
N LYS A 47 12.11 1.55 -2.46
CA LYS A 47 10.82 0.85 -2.64
C LYS A 47 10.99 -0.62 -3.03
N SER A 48 11.80 -0.94 -4.03
CA SER A 48 12.05 -2.34 -4.42
C SER A 48 12.75 -3.15 -3.33
N SER A 49 13.70 -2.53 -2.60
CA SER A 49 14.33 -3.17 -1.44
C SER A 49 13.32 -3.42 -0.31
N THR A 50 12.40 -2.49 -0.10
CA THR A 50 11.29 -2.63 0.85
C THR A 50 10.38 -3.78 0.45
N LEU A 51 9.97 -3.88 -0.82
CA LEU A 51 9.15 -4.99 -1.34
C LEU A 51 9.84 -6.35 -1.13
N ASN A 52 11.12 -6.44 -1.46
CA ASN A 52 11.90 -7.67 -1.31
C ASN A 52 12.07 -8.07 0.17
N MET A 53 12.31 -7.10 1.06
CA MET A 53 12.35 -7.34 2.51
C MET A 53 10.99 -7.78 3.06
N LEU A 54 9.92 -7.08 2.67
CA LEU A 54 8.56 -7.34 3.11
C LEU A 54 8.04 -8.72 2.69
N THR A 55 8.44 -9.18 1.51
CA THR A 55 8.02 -10.48 0.97
C THR A 55 9.02 -11.59 1.27
N GLU A 56 10.14 -11.27 1.92
CA GLU A 56 11.29 -12.17 2.14
C GLU A 56 11.79 -12.84 0.85
N ARG A 57 11.70 -12.13 -0.28
CA ARG A 57 12.12 -12.62 -1.61
C ARG A 57 13.25 -11.77 -2.16
N ARG A 58 14.27 -12.42 -2.71
CA ARG A 58 15.48 -11.72 -3.20
C ARG A 58 15.26 -10.91 -4.48
N ALA A 59 14.28 -11.27 -5.30
CA ALA A 59 14.09 -10.69 -6.64
C ALA A 59 12.64 -10.60 -7.11
N LEU A 60 11.67 -10.51 -6.17
CA LEU A 60 10.25 -10.33 -6.54
C LEU A 60 10.06 -8.98 -7.25
N ALA A 61 10.56 -7.91 -6.63
CA ALA A 61 10.71 -6.62 -7.28
C ALA A 61 12.13 -6.53 -7.82
N ARG A 62 12.29 -6.51 -9.15
CA ARG A 62 13.60 -6.30 -9.78
C ARG A 62 14.14 -4.93 -9.34
N VAL A 63 15.21 -4.93 -8.55
CA VAL A 63 15.92 -3.71 -8.14
C VAL A 63 16.67 -3.17 -9.36
N SER A 64 16.02 -2.33 -10.15
CA SER A 64 16.70 -1.64 -11.26
C SER A 64 17.55 -0.50 -10.70
N ARG A 65 18.85 -0.50 -11.02
CA ARG A 65 19.75 0.64 -10.76
C ARG A 65 19.57 1.77 -11.77
N THR A 66 18.79 1.54 -12.83
CA THR A 66 18.48 2.52 -13.88
C THR A 66 17.18 3.25 -13.50
N PRO A 67 17.23 4.51 -13.07
CA PRO A 67 16.03 5.25 -12.69
C PRO A 67 15.10 5.48 -13.90
N GLY A 68 13.78 5.47 -13.69
CA GLY A 68 12.77 5.71 -14.75
C GLY A 68 12.34 4.47 -15.56
N ARG A 69 12.81 3.27 -15.20
CA ARG A 69 12.50 2.03 -15.94
C ARG A 69 11.14 1.41 -15.57
N THR A 70 10.62 1.65 -14.37
CA THR A 70 9.31 1.16 -13.95
C THR A 70 8.26 2.25 -14.17
N GLN A 71 7.65 2.23 -15.35
CA GLN A 71 6.56 3.14 -15.76
C GLN A 71 5.18 2.51 -15.59
N ALA A 72 5.13 1.33 -14.98
CA ALA A 72 3.97 0.50 -14.86
C ALA A 72 3.64 0.22 -13.39
N ILE A 73 2.36 0.03 -13.11
CA ILE A 73 1.89 -0.53 -11.85
C ILE A 73 2.14 -2.04 -11.91
N ASN A 74 2.91 -2.57 -10.96
CA ASN A 74 3.07 -4.02 -10.84
C ASN A 74 2.10 -4.57 -9.80
N VAL A 75 1.39 -5.61 -10.19
CA VAL A 75 0.42 -6.30 -9.33
C VAL A 75 1.03 -7.61 -8.86
N PHE A 76 1.03 -7.82 -7.54
CA PHE A 76 1.43 -9.06 -6.93
C PHE A 76 0.24 -9.68 -6.19
N ASP A 77 -0.13 -10.91 -6.55
CA ASP A 77 -1.14 -11.68 -5.82
C ASP A 77 -0.53 -12.23 -4.52
N LEU A 78 -1.28 -12.15 -3.42
CA LEU A 78 -0.91 -12.75 -2.13
C LEU A 78 -1.75 -14.01 -1.90
N ASP A 79 -2.66 -13.98 -0.93
CA ASP A 79 -3.74 -14.96 -0.79
C ASP A 79 -4.97 -14.51 -1.64
N PRO A 80 -5.99 -15.38 -1.84
CA PRO A 80 -7.16 -15.04 -2.65
C PRO A 80 -7.82 -13.72 -2.25
N GLY A 81 -8.00 -12.82 -3.22
CA GLY A 81 -8.61 -11.50 -3.00
C GLY A 81 -7.67 -10.47 -2.34
N GLN A 82 -6.41 -10.81 -2.06
CA GLN A 82 -5.42 -9.88 -1.50
C GLN A 82 -4.31 -9.58 -2.50
N ARG A 83 -3.98 -8.31 -2.68
CA ARG A 83 -2.91 -7.90 -3.60
C ARG A 83 -1.99 -6.85 -2.99
N LEU A 84 -0.72 -6.95 -3.35
CA LEU A 84 0.29 -5.92 -3.11
C LEU A 84 0.57 -5.21 -4.41
N ILE A 85 0.47 -3.88 -4.40
CA ILE A 85 0.56 -3.06 -5.60
C ILE A 85 1.82 -2.19 -5.53
N ASP A 86 2.73 -2.37 -6.49
CA ASP A 86 3.93 -1.54 -6.61
C ASP A 86 3.69 -0.43 -7.62
N LEU A 87 3.56 0.80 -7.11
CA LEU A 87 3.35 1.98 -7.93
C LEU A 87 4.68 2.45 -8.55
N PRO A 88 4.64 3.07 -9.74
CA PRO A 88 5.83 3.61 -10.38
C PRO A 88 6.48 4.70 -9.50
N GLY A 89 7.82 4.71 -9.46
CA GLY A 89 8.56 5.61 -8.56
C GLY A 89 8.67 7.03 -9.11
N TYR A 90 8.10 8.03 -8.42
CA TYR A 90 8.00 9.41 -8.90
C TYR A 90 9.26 10.26 -8.67
N GLY A 91 9.23 11.51 -9.13
CA GLY A 91 10.27 12.52 -8.84
C GLY A 91 11.59 12.36 -9.59
N TYR A 92 11.64 11.59 -10.69
CA TYR A 92 12.83 11.51 -11.53
C TYR A 92 12.88 12.66 -12.56
N ALA A 93 13.95 13.45 -12.51
CA ALA A 93 14.15 14.66 -13.31
C ALA A 93 14.26 14.39 -14.84
N LYS A 94 14.75 13.20 -15.23
CA LYS A 94 15.04 12.82 -16.63
C LYS A 94 13.97 11.91 -17.27
N VAL A 95 12.72 12.00 -16.82
CA VAL A 95 11.60 11.35 -17.53
C VAL A 95 11.06 12.32 -18.57
N PRO A 96 10.89 11.92 -19.85
CA PRO A 96 10.26 12.75 -20.86
C PRO A 96 8.92 13.32 -20.38
N GLU A 97 8.63 14.57 -20.71
CA GLU A 97 7.45 15.28 -20.20
C GLU A 97 6.14 14.57 -20.56
N ALA A 98 6.05 14.02 -21.78
CA ALA A 98 4.91 13.20 -22.22
C ALA A 98 4.64 11.99 -21.30
N LEU A 99 5.69 11.44 -20.70
CA LEU A 99 5.62 10.28 -19.82
C LEU A 99 5.34 10.67 -18.37
N ARG A 100 5.78 11.85 -17.90
CA ARG A 100 5.24 12.46 -16.66
C ARG A 100 3.74 12.70 -16.78
N ARG A 101 3.28 13.17 -17.94
CA ARG A 101 1.85 13.42 -18.21
C ARG A 101 1.01 12.16 -18.27
N SER A 102 1.57 10.98 -18.58
CA SER A 102 0.82 9.72 -18.55
C SER A 102 0.74 9.07 -17.17
N TRP A 103 1.72 9.35 -16.29
CA TRP A 103 1.75 8.83 -14.92
C TRP A 103 0.71 9.48 -14.02
N GLY A 104 0.51 10.80 -14.15
CA GLY A 104 -0.49 11.54 -13.39
C GLY A 104 -1.87 10.90 -13.49
N PRO A 105 -2.44 10.75 -14.71
CA PRO A 105 -3.76 10.15 -14.92
C PRO A 105 -3.88 8.71 -14.43
N LEU A 106 -2.86 7.87 -14.62
CA LEU A 106 -2.89 6.47 -14.14
C LEU A 106 -2.95 6.42 -12.62
N LEU A 107 -2.06 7.14 -11.95
CA LEU A 107 -1.99 7.19 -10.49
C LEU A 107 -3.23 7.85 -9.90
N GLU A 108 -3.70 8.94 -10.52
CA GLU A 108 -4.94 9.62 -10.16
C GLU A 108 -6.13 8.67 -10.26
N GLN A 109 -6.30 8.01 -11.40
CA GLN A 109 -7.41 7.08 -11.61
C GLN A 109 -7.37 5.93 -10.62
N TYR A 110 -6.19 5.39 -10.34
CA TYR A 110 -6.00 4.32 -9.36
C TYR A 110 -6.37 4.79 -7.93
N LEU A 111 -5.76 5.86 -7.43
CA LEU A 111 -6.02 6.33 -6.06
C LEU A 111 -7.45 6.85 -5.87
N ARG A 112 -8.04 7.46 -6.91
CA ARG A 112 -9.41 7.99 -6.84
C ARG A 112 -10.45 6.89 -6.94
N ARG A 113 -10.32 5.96 -7.91
CA ARG A 113 -11.41 5.04 -8.29
C ARG A 113 -11.27 3.61 -7.76
N ARG A 114 -10.07 3.16 -7.36
CA ARG A 114 -9.85 1.76 -6.96
C ARG A 114 -10.48 1.47 -5.59
N SER A 115 -11.62 0.81 -5.57
CA SER A 115 -12.37 0.51 -4.33
C SER A 115 -11.62 -0.48 -3.45
N SER A 116 -10.92 -1.44 -4.04
CA SER A 116 -10.12 -2.43 -3.33
C SER A 116 -8.89 -1.86 -2.63
N LEU A 117 -8.43 -0.65 -3.00
CA LEU A 117 -7.29 0.02 -2.34
C LEU A 117 -7.63 0.43 -0.90
N ARG A 118 -6.98 -0.22 0.07
CA ARG A 118 -7.19 0.03 1.51
C ARG A 118 -6.25 1.06 2.10
N ALA A 119 -5.00 1.09 1.65
CA ALA A 119 -4.01 2.05 2.13
C ALA A 119 -2.83 2.21 1.17
N LEU A 120 -2.15 3.35 1.30
CA LEU A 120 -0.91 3.67 0.61
C LEU A 120 0.25 3.68 1.60
N ILE A 121 1.27 2.86 1.36
CA ILE A 121 2.57 2.96 2.02
C ILE A 121 3.45 3.88 1.18
N LEU A 122 3.91 4.97 1.79
CA LEU A 122 4.78 5.94 1.16
C LEU A 122 6.21 5.80 1.67
N VAL A 123 7.09 5.21 0.87
CA VAL A 123 8.49 5.01 1.22
C VAL A 123 9.27 6.30 1.01
N MET A 124 9.89 6.81 2.08
CA MET A 124 10.78 7.98 2.05
C MET A 124 12.16 7.62 2.56
N ASP A 125 13.20 8.26 2.01
CA ASP A 125 14.55 8.19 2.56
C ASP A 125 14.63 9.14 3.76
N ILE A 126 14.84 8.60 4.96
CA ILE A 126 14.87 9.39 6.21
C ILE A 126 15.97 10.46 6.24
N ARG A 127 16.99 10.36 5.39
CA ARG A 127 18.05 11.38 5.31
C ARG A 127 17.59 12.65 4.61
N HIS A 128 16.60 12.53 3.72
CA HIS A 128 16.04 13.64 2.96
C HIS A 128 14.52 13.45 2.74
N PRO A 129 13.72 13.37 3.82
CA PRO A 129 12.31 13.03 3.73
C PRO A 129 11.49 14.25 3.28
N TYR A 130 10.26 13.98 2.84
CA TYR A 130 9.24 15.01 2.58
C TYR A 130 9.64 16.07 1.55
N GLY A 131 9.96 15.64 0.33
CA GLY A 131 10.16 16.54 -0.81
C GLY A 131 8.83 16.99 -1.46
N PRO A 132 8.86 17.91 -2.46
CA PRO A 132 7.66 18.45 -3.08
C PRO A 132 6.70 17.37 -3.63
N HIS A 133 7.25 16.38 -4.35
CA HIS A 133 6.44 15.29 -4.87
C HIS A 133 5.89 14.33 -3.79
N ASP A 134 6.55 14.26 -2.63
CA ASP A 134 6.00 13.51 -1.50
C ASP A 134 4.78 14.26 -0.94
N ALA A 135 4.86 15.59 -0.82
CA ALA A 135 3.76 16.45 -0.39
C ALA A 135 2.57 16.38 -1.35
N ASP A 136 2.81 16.46 -2.67
CA ASP A 136 1.76 16.35 -3.70
C ASP A 136 0.99 15.04 -3.57
N LEU A 137 1.70 13.91 -3.42
CA LEU A 137 1.10 12.59 -3.34
C LEU A 137 0.32 12.38 -2.04
N ILE A 138 0.84 12.87 -0.90
CA ILE A 138 0.15 12.81 0.39
C ILE A 138 -1.13 13.64 0.34
N GLY A 139 -1.04 14.88 -0.14
CA GLY A 139 -2.20 15.76 -0.28
C GLY A 139 -3.26 15.18 -1.22
N PHE A 140 -2.83 14.59 -2.34
CA PHE A 140 -3.74 13.94 -3.28
C PHE A 140 -4.40 12.69 -2.70
N ALA A 141 -3.65 11.83 -2.02
CA ALA A 141 -4.20 10.65 -1.34
C ALA A 141 -5.19 11.04 -0.24
N ALA A 142 -4.86 12.06 0.57
CA ALA A 142 -5.76 12.62 1.58
C ALA A 142 -7.05 13.17 0.95
N GLY A 143 -6.95 13.93 -0.15
CA GLY A 143 -8.11 14.42 -0.90
C GLY A 143 -8.98 13.31 -1.51
N CYS A 144 -8.41 12.12 -1.74
CA CYS A 144 -9.15 10.92 -2.16
C CYS A 144 -9.66 10.07 -0.98
N GLY A 145 -9.44 10.50 0.27
CA GLY A 145 -9.80 9.73 1.46
C GLY A 145 -9.00 8.44 1.63
N ARG A 146 -7.81 8.34 1.03
CA ARG A 146 -6.94 7.15 1.11
C ARG A 146 -5.98 7.28 2.30
N PRO A 147 -6.01 6.33 3.25
CA PRO A 147 -5.03 6.32 4.34
C PRO A 147 -3.60 6.21 3.80
N VAL A 148 -2.71 7.04 4.34
CA VAL A 148 -1.28 7.02 4.02
C VAL A 148 -0.48 6.65 5.27
N HIS A 149 0.44 5.71 5.12
CA HIS A 149 1.45 5.39 6.12
C HIS A 149 2.85 5.66 5.56
N VAL A 150 3.57 6.57 6.20
CA VAL A 150 4.93 6.93 5.79
C VAL A 150 5.92 5.92 6.37
N LEU A 151 6.68 5.29 5.47
CA LEU A 151 7.76 4.38 5.82
C LEU A 151 9.10 5.11 5.66
N LEU A 152 9.66 5.58 6.78
CA LEU A 152 10.95 6.29 6.82
C LEU A 152 12.09 5.27 6.70
N ASN A 153 12.37 4.86 5.47
CA ASN A 153 13.37 3.87 5.11
C ASN A 153 14.81 4.42 5.27
N LYS A 154 15.78 3.50 5.31
CA LYS A 154 17.22 3.76 5.52
C LYS A 154 17.53 4.34 6.90
N ALA A 155 16.71 4.02 7.91
CA ALA A 155 16.96 4.39 9.31
C ALA A 155 18.33 3.93 9.83
N ASP A 156 18.90 2.86 9.27
CA ASP A 156 20.27 2.39 9.56
C ASP A 156 21.38 3.41 9.20
N LYS A 157 21.07 4.44 8.41
CA LYS A 157 22.02 5.50 8.04
C LYS A 157 22.08 6.65 9.05
N LEU A 158 21.22 6.64 10.06
CA LEU A 158 21.19 7.62 11.13
C LEU A 158 21.42 6.92 12.48
N SER A 159 21.92 7.66 13.46
CA SER A 159 21.87 7.19 14.84
C SER A 159 20.41 7.07 15.30
N ARG A 160 20.13 6.21 16.28
CA ARG A 160 18.76 6.04 16.81
C ARG A 160 18.15 7.37 17.26
N GLY A 161 18.92 8.22 17.94
CA GLY A 161 18.47 9.54 18.38
C GLY A 161 18.13 10.46 17.21
N ALA A 162 18.99 10.53 16.19
CA ALA A 162 18.75 11.34 15.00
C ALA A 162 17.52 10.86 14.20
N ALA A 163 17.34 9.55 14.06
CA ALA A 163 16.17 8.99 13.38
C ALA A 163 14.86 9.33 14.11
N LEU A 164 14.83 9.22 15.44
CA LEU A 164 13.67 9.60 16.25
C LEU A 164 13.39 11.10 16.19
N GLN A 165 14.43 11.93 16.24
CA GLN A 165 14.31 13.38 16.11
C GLN A 165 13.73 13.78 14.76
N GLU A 166 14.18 13.15 13.67
CA GLU A 166 13.69 13.44 12.33
C GLU A 166 12.23 13.02 12.14
N MET A 167 11.85 11.83 12.64
CA MET A 167 10.43 11.42 12.67
C MET A 167 9.57 12.38 13.51
N ALA A 168 10.06 12.84 14.66
CA ALA A 168 9.36 13.82 15.49
C ALA A 168 9.28 15.21 14.84
N ARG A 169 10.26 15.58 14.01
CA ARG A 169 10.21 16.80 13.19
C ARG A 169 9.10 16.72 12.15
N LEU A 170 9.01 15.60 11.41
CA LEU A 170 7.97 15.36 10.41
C LEU A 170 6.56 15.33 11.03
N ARG A 171 6.38 14.66 12.17
CA ARG A 171 5.08 14.61 12.87
C ARG A 171 4.56 15.98 13.34
N ARG A 172 5.43 16.98 13.46
CA ARG A 172 5.06 18.36 13.82
C ARG A 172 4.67 19.23 12.63
N MET A 173 4.86 18.75 11.40
CA MET A 173 4.45 19.48 10.20
C MET A 173 2.92 19.50 10.09
N PRO A 174 2.28 20.67 9.94
CA PRO A 174 0.83 20.78 9.76
C PRO A 174 0.29 19.88 8.64
N GLU A 175 1.02 19.77 7.54
CA GLU A 175 0.65 19.00 6.34
C GLU A 175 0.69 17.49 6.55
N LEU A 176 1.37 17.03 7.61
CA LEU A 176 1.51 15.62 7.96
C LEU A 176 0.73 15.26 9.23
N GLN A 177 -0.10 16.18 9.75
CA GLN A 177 -0.98 15.87 10.87
C GLN A 177 -1.91 14.72 10.54
N GLY A 178 -1.97 13.73 11.43
CA GLY A 178 -2.76 12.51 11.24
C GLY A 178 -2.15 11.48 10.30
N VAL A 179 -1.03 11.76 9.63
CA VAL A 179 -0.33 10.79 8.79
C VAL A 179 0.51 9.86 9.68
N ALA A 180 0.18 8.57 9.67
CA ALA A 180 0.93 7.57 10.42
C ALA A 180 2.34 7.40 9.82
N MET A 181 3.34 7.17 10.69
CA MET A 181 4.74 7.03 10.27
C MET A 181 5.50 6.06 11.17
N GLN A 182 6.41 5.29 10.58
CA GLN A 182 7.34 4.43 11.29
C GLN A 182 8.76 4.52 10.74
N LEU A 183 9.75 4.19 11.58
CA LEU A 183 11.13 3.99 11.16
C LEU A 183 11.28 2.62 10.49
N PHE A 184 12.05 2.56 9.40
CA PHE A 184 12.27 1.31 8.68
C PHE A 184 13.68 1.22 8.10
N SER A 185 14.17 -0.01 7.96
CA SER A 185 15.39 -0.27 7.20
C SER A 185 15.23 -1.58 6.43
N ALA A 186 15.12 -1.45 5.11
CA ALA A 186 15.19 -2.60 4.22
C ALA A 186 16.54 -3.33 4.28
N GLN A 187 17.59 -2.72 4.87
CA GLN A 187 18.90 -3.33 5.01
C GLN A 187 19.01 -4.20 6.27
N THR A 188 18.41 -3.76 7.38
CA THR A 188 18.55 -4.42 8.70
C THR A 188 17.30 -5.16 9.15
N GLY A 189 16.14 -4.92 8.51
CA GLY A 189 14.84 -5.45 8.94
C GLY A 189 14.19 -4.64 10.07
N GLN A 190 14.78 -3.51 10.50
CA GLN A 190 14.15 -2.62 11.47
C GLN A 190 12.75 -2.21 11.00
N GLY A 191 11.75 -2.33 11.88
CA GLY A 191 10.35 -1.96 11.63
C GLY A 191 9.56 -2.96 10.77
N LEU A 192 10.14 -4.12 10.43
CA LEU A 192 9.47 -5.12 9.59
C LEU A 192 8.22 -5.70 10.26
N ASP A 193 8.32 -6.09 11.54
CA ASP A 193 7.20 -6.64 12.30
C ASP A 193 5.99 -5.70 12.34
N GLU A 194 6.23 -4.43 12.66
CA GLU A 194 5.21 -3.36 12.66
C GLU A 194 4.56 -3.21 11.27
N LEU A 195 5.37 -3.24 10.21
CA LEU A 195 4.86 -3.15 8.84
C LEU A 195 4.00 -4.37 8.46
N HIS A 196 4.40 -5.58 8.85
CA HIS A 196 3.60 -6.79 8.62
C HIS A 196 2.26 -6.73 9.36
N GLN A 197 2.24 -6.25 10.61
CA GLN A 197 0.99 -6.13 11.40
C GLN A 197 0.01 -5.16 10.75
N LEU A 198 0.51 -3.99 10.35
CA LEU A 198 -0.28 -2.95 9.70
C LEU A 198 -0.83 -3.40 8.35
N ILE A 199 -0.03 -4.09 7.52
CA ILE A 199 -0.51 -4.68 6.26
C ILE A 199 -1.52 -5.80 6.50
N ALA A 200 -1.31 -6.65 7.50
CA ALA A 200 -2.26 -7.70 7.86
C ALA A 200 -3.62 -7.11 8.24
N GLY A 201 -3.64 -6.02 9.02
CA GLY A 201 -4.88 -5.33 9.39
C GLY A 201 -5.63 -4.75 8.19
N TRP A 202 -4.92 -4.19 7.21
CA TRP A 202 -5.55 -3.64 6.00
C TRP A 202 -6.03 -4.70 5.01
N LEU A 203 -5.36 -5.84 4.95
CA LEU A 203 -5.70 -6.94 4.05
C LEU A 203 -6.65 -7.97 4.68
N ALA A 204 -6.94 -7.84 5.98
CA ALA A 204 -7.93 -8.67 6.64
C ALA A 204 -9.26 -8.59 5.89
N PRO A 205 -9.95 -9.72 5.66
CA PRO A 205 -11.29 -9.70 5.12
C PRO A 205 -12.14 -8.78 5.99
N GLY A 206 -12.73 -7.74 5.41
CA GLY A 206 -13.72 -6.96 6.14
C GLY A 206 -14.84 -7.92 6.55
N GLU A 207 -15.25 -7.89 7.82
CA GLU A 207 -16.53 -8.47 8.21
C GLU A 207 -17.56 -7.91 7.23
N GLN A 208 -18.09 -8.77 6.37
CA GLN A 208 -19.28 -8.42 5.63
C GLN A 208 -20.32 -8.15 6.72
N LYS A 209 -20.74 -6.89 6.86
CA LYS A 209 -22.02 -6.61 7.51
C LYS A 209 -23.03 -7.41 6.70
N GLU A 210 -23.42 -8.56 7.22
CA GLU A 210 -24.64 -9.24 6.80
C GLU A 210 -25.76 -8.23 6.98
N THR A 211 -26.14 -7.58 5.90
CA THR A 211 -27.47 -7.01 5.79
C THR A 211 -28.41 -8.18 6.00
N PRO A 212 -29.27 -8.20 7.04
CA PRO A 212 -30.21 -9.28 7.19
C PRO A 212 -31.09 -9.28 5.94
N THR A 213 -30.93 -10.32 5.12
CA THR A 213 -31.88 -10.70 4.09
C THR A 213 -33.23 -10.80 4.77
N SER A 214 -34.12 -9.84 4.51
CA SER A 214 -35.52 -9.97 4.83
C SER A 214 -36.06 -11.15 4.04
N ALA A 215 -36.15 -12.30 4.71
CA ALA A 215 -36.80 -13.49 4.23
C ALA A 215 -38.20 -13.15 3.72
N GLY A 216 -38.53 -13.68 2.55
CA GLY A 216 -39.80 -13.48 1.89
C GLY A 216 -40.98 -13.91 2.76
N VAL A 217 -42.01 -13.06 2.76
CA VAL A 217 -43.36 -13.49 3.11
C VAL A 217 -43.93 -14.21 1.89
N ASN A 218 -43.95 -15.54 1.97
CA ASN A 218 -44.75 -16.39 1.12
C ASN A 218 -46.23 -16.09 1.41
N ASN A 219 -46.98 -15.59 0.42
CA ASN A 219 -48.44 -15.68 0.42
C ASN A 219 -48.84 -16.91 -0.39
N GLU A 220 -49.35 -17.91 0.33
CA GLU A 220 -50.05 -19.06 -0.24
C GLU A 220 -51.44 -18.68 -0.81
N PRO A 221 -52.00 -19.48 -1.72
CA PRO A 221 -53.20 -19.15 -2.49
C PRO A 221 -54.49 -19.44 -1.70
N SER A 222 -55.42 -18.48 -1.70
CA SER A 222 -56.77 -18.70 -1.18
C SER A 222 -57.60 -19.49 -2.19
N LYS A 223 -58.02 -20.70 -1.80
CA LYS A 223 -58.98 -21.54 -2.53
C LYS A 223 -60.37 -20.91 -2.49
N GLY A 224 -61.07 -20.96 -3.62
CA GLY A 224 -62.51 -20.72 -3.70
C GLY A 224 -63.33 -21.78 -2.98
N GLY A 225 -64.54 -21.38 -2.60
CA GLY A 225 -65.64 -22.23 -2.14
C GLY A 225 -66.94 -21.44 -2.21
N GLU A 226 -67.82 -21.84 -3.12
CA GLU A 226 -69.22 -21.44 -3.26
C GLU A 226 -70.02 -21.81 -2.01
N ASP A 227 -71.00 -21.00 -1.60
CA ASP A 227 -72.41 -21.43 -1.53
C ASP A 227 -73.33 -20.30 -1.02
N SER A 228 -74.53 -20.25 -1.64
CA SER A 228 -75.77 -19.51 -1.31
C SER A 228 -75.89 -18.03 -1.69
#